data_AF-A0A381P7L9-F1
#
_entry.id   AF-A0A381P7L9-F1
#
_cell.length_a   1.000
_cell.length_b   1.000
_cell.length_c   1.000
_cell.angle_alpha   90.00
_cell.angle_beta   90.00
_cell.angle_gamma   90.00
#
_symmetry.space_group_name_H-M   'P 1'
#
loop_
_entity.id
_entity.type
_entity.pdbx_description
1 polymer ?
#
loop_
_entity_poly.entity_id
_entity_poly.type
_entity_poly.pdbx_seq_one_letter_code
_entity_poly.pdbx_strand_id
1 'polypeptide(L)'
;MRTRLILIFCLGLFGLCCEKELNISEFSDDFSFYQSELRIEALMLPSDSTAIVRIDRSVRLDEANLYNCQDDDLDWNYYYCNSDSISYESNSECLESCGNETDCILHLYSCKVDEEDCEDCNWPFDTLKTYPTKTECLSDCQGKCLTDDVGEDGMQAYDSNDDGDYDDIGFGGDIAPDDGEDDGIPGCNEKNIDEYDEILPSIHLDSLCTIMITHENDTCHFVFSENGGEFFDDVKSGFDINNATTVFYGAWTPDKDNCNVDFTDYDTEYEFSCECAESSGYGYYGEITAADRIRRPVIFYSNFSEADIISCADTADVYSCLESYHNSDTLYFEENDPDAKINYASLFETIKYQAVQYIYDKLNDRFVYYHGHPDGGTDSGGNFINNSVCLMFETVVAEKYDNANKFKYDIYTFSAGFENYYFFSQLDLSDPVRTNLRDQYGNPVMGAFGAMSSRTKYFEVIDTLQS
;
A
#
# COMPACT_ATOMS: atom_id res chain seq x y z
N MET A 1 13.45 28.31 47.11
CA MET A 1 12.66 29.34 46.40
C MET A 1 13.07 29.51 44.93
N ARG A 2 14.36 29.58 44.59
CA ARG A 2 14.81 29.70 43.18
C ARG A 2 14.43 28.53 42.25
N THR A 3 14.44 27.29 42.74
CA THR A 3 14.06 26.10 41.95
C THR A 3 12.55 25.95 41.71
N ARG A 4 11.71 26.48 42.60
CA ARG A 4 10.24 26.49 42.42
C ARG A 4 9.79 27.57 41.43
N LEU A 5 10.51 28.69 41.32
CA LEU A 5 10.22 29.72 40.33
C LEU A 5 10.55 29.27 38.90
N ILE A 6 11.61 28.47 38.70
CA ILE A 6 11.97 27.94 37.38
C ILE A 6 10.94 26.91 36.90
N LEU A 7 10.42 26.05 37.79
CA LEU A 7 9.36 25.10 37.46
C LEU A 7 8.04 25.80 37.07
N ILE A 8 7.66 26.88 37.78
CA ILE A 8 6.47 27.68 37.44
C ILE A 8 6.67 28.45 36.12
N PHE A 9 7.90 28.88 35.81
CA PHE A 9 8.20 29.56 34.55
C PHE A 9 8.22 28.58 33.37
N CYS A 10 8.67 27.34 33.56
CA CYS A 10 8.54 26.28 32.54
C CYS A 10 7.08 25.85 32.37
N LEU A 11 6.30 25.65 33.44
CA LEU A 11 4.85 25.36 33.35
C LEU A 11 4.07 26.51 32.67
N GLY A 12 4.44 27.77 32.93
CA GLY A 12 3.83 28.93 32.28
C GLY A 12 4.23 29.10 30.81
N LEU A 13 5.37 28.56 30.39
CA LEU A 13 5.82 28.57 28.98
C LEU A 13 5.18 27.44 28.17
N PHE A 14 4.91 26.27 28.78
CA PHE A 14 4.16 25.19 28.13
C PHE A 14 2.64 25.45 28.10
N GLY A 15 2.09 26.23 29.04
CA GLY A 15 0.66 26.63 29.03
C GLY A 15 0.31 27.79 28.11
N LEU A 16 1.23 28.25 27.25
CA LEU A 16 1.06 29.34 26.28
C LEU A 16 1.39 28.90 24.85
N CYS A 17 1.57 27.61 24.59
CA CYS A 17 1.62 27.10 23.23
C CYS A 17 0.23 27.29 22.62
N CYS A 18 0.06 28.37 21.87
CA CYS A 18 -1.09 28.51 20.98
C CYS A 18 -0.80 27.59 19.79
N GLU A 19 -1.49 26.45 19.74
CA GLU A 19 -1.59 25.68 18.52
C GLU A 19 -2.58 26.42 17.61
N LYS A 20 -2.19 26.62 16.36
CA LYS A 20 -3.06 27.16 15.32
C LYS A 20 -3.02 26.17 14.18
N GLU A 21 -4.16 25.59 13.87
CA GLU A 21 -4.34 24.87 12.62
C GLU A 21 -4.23 25.84 11.45
N LEU A 22 -3.41 25.45 10.48
CA LEU A 22 -3.21 26.21 9.26
C LEU A 22 -4.00 25.53 8.16
N ASN A 23 -5.00 26.21 7.62
CA ASN A 23 -5.64 25.76 6.40
C ASN A 23 -4.64 25.93 5.24
N ILE A 24 -4.33 24.83 4.56
CA ILE A 24 -3.36 24.83 3.46
C ILE A 24 -3.80 25.71 2.28
N SER A 25 -5.11 25.95 2.12
CA SER A 25 -5.64 26.86 1.11
C SER A 25 -5.30 28.33 1.39
N GLU A 26 -4.82 28.69 2.59
CA GLU A 26 -4.28 30.03 2.85
C GLU A 26 -3.01 30.29 2.00
N PHE A 27 -2.36 29.24 1.49
CA PHE A 27 -1.15 29.30 0.66
C PHE A 27 -1.44 29.13 -0.84
N SER A 28 -2.72 29.07 -1.25
CA SER A 28 -3.11 28.83 -2.65
C SER A 28 -2.48 29.83 -3.65
N ASP A 29 -2.32 31.09 -3.23
CA ASP A 29 -1.75 32.14 -4.06
C ASP A 29 -0.24 31.93 -4.33
N ASP A 30 0.48 31.32 -3.39
CA ASP A 30 1.92 31.06 -3.50
C ASP A 30 2.23 30.05 -4.63
N PHE A 31 1.23 29.27 -5.05
CA PHE A 31 1.34 28.26 -6.11
C PHE A 31 0.43 28.56 -7.31
N SER A 32 -0.06 29.81 -7.44
CA SER A 32 -0.96 30.23 -8.52
C SER A 32 -0.37 30.08 -9.94
N PHE A 33 0.94 29.94 -10.07
CA PHE A 33 1.66 29.73 -11.34
C PHE A 33 2.06 28.28 -11.59
N TYR A 34 1.72 27.36 -10.67
CA TYR A 34 2.00 25.95 -10.83
C TYR A 34 1.30 25.40 -12.08
N GLN A 35 2.03 24.58 -12.84
CA GLN A 35 1.50 23.81 -13.94
C GLN A 35 1.63 22.34 -13.59
N SER A 36 0.57 21.59 -13.86
CA SER A 36 0.60 20.14 -13.70
C SER A 36 1.64 19.51 -14.62
N GLU A 37 2.33 18.50 -14.12
CA GLU A 37 3.40 17.75 -14.79
C GLU A 37 3.00 16.27 -14.89
N LEU A 38 3.59 15.55 -15.84
CA LEU A 38 3.45 14.10 -15.92
C LEU A 38 4.39 13.40 -14.95
N ARG A 39 3.86 12.48 -14.14
CA ARG A 39 4.61 11.47 -13.39
C ARG A 39 4.41 10.11 -14.06
N ILE A 40 5.50 9.45 -14.45
CA ILE A 40 5.46 8.15 -15.12
C ILE A 40 6.25 7.13 -14.31
N GLU A 41 5.60 6.09 -13.82
CA GLU A 41 6.26 4.95 -13.17
C GLU A 41 6.06 3.72 -14.03
N ALA A 42 7.08 3.36 -14.80
CA ALA A 42 7.09 2.17 -15.65
C ALA A 42 7.94 1.08 -14.99
N LEU A 43 7.30 0.02 -14.52
CA LEU A 43 7.92 -1.02 -13.72
C LEU A 43 7.74 -2.39 -14.37
N MET A 44 8.85 -3.04 -14.71
CA MET A 44 8.88 -4.46 -15.10
C MET A 44 8.89 -5.34 -13.85
N LEU A 45 8.09 -6.41 -13.88
CA LEU A 45 7.90 -7.38 -12.79
C LEU A 45 8.23 -8.79 -13.33
N PRO A 46 9.51 -9.17 -13.37
CA PRO A 46 9.97 -10.41 -14.02
C PRO A 46 9.44 -11.68 -13.37
N SER A 47 9.21 -11.65 -12.05
CA SER A 47 8.64 -12.77 -11.30
C SER A 47 7.26 -13.19 -11.82
N ASP A 48 6.50 -12.23 -12.33
CA ASP A 48 5.15 -12.41 -12.88
C ASP A 48 5.15 -12.37 -14.41
N SER A 49 6.33 -12.26 -15.05
CA SER A 49 6.51 -12.12 -16.49
C SER A 49 5.64 -10.99 -17.09
N THR A 50 5.60 -9.85 -16.39
CA THR A 50 4.73 -8.72 -16.75
C THR A 50 5.42 -7.37 -16.50
N ALA A 51 4.70 -6.30 -16.78
CA ALA A 51 5.04 -4.94 -16.41
C ALA A 51 3.78 -4.15 -16.06
N ILE A 52 3.95 -3.04 -15.37
CA ILE A 52 2.89 -2.10 -15.03
C ILE A 52 3.40 -0.69 -15.29
N VAL A 53 2.58 0.16 -15.88
CA VAL A 53 2.92 1.57 -16.12
C VAL A 53 1.83 2.46 -15.53
N ARG A 54 2.23 3.38 -14.65
CA ARG A 54 1.36 4.41 -14.09
C ARG A 54 1.71 5.75 -14.71
N ILE A 55 0.70 6.49 -15.13
CA ILE A 55 0.85 7.82 -15.69
C ILE A 55 -0.15 8.71 -14.98
N ASP A 56 0.38 9.60 -14.15
CA ASP A 56 -0.41 10.47 -13.30
C ASP A 56 -0.11 11.92 -13.64
N ARG A 57 -1.11 12.77 -13.52
CA ARG A 57 -0.88 14.20 -13.43
C ARG A 57 -0.56 14.58 -12.00
N SER A 58 0.43 15.44 -11.82
CA SER A 58 0.63 16.08 -10.53
C SER A 58 -0.47 17.10 -10.26
N VAL A 59 -0.95 17.13 -9.03
CA VAL A 59 -2.08 17.96 -8.59
C VAL A 59 -1.68 18.85 -7.45
N ARG A 60 -2.45 19.92 -7.24
CA ARG A 60 -2.22 20.78 -6.09
C ARG A 60 -2.97 20.19 -4.88
N LEU A 61 -2.36 20.30 -3.70
CA LEU A 61 -3.00 19.84 -2.46
C LEU A 61 -4.29 20.61 -2.13
N ASP A 62 -4.44 21.82 -2.65
CA ASP A 62 -5.62 22.67 -2.47
C ASP A 62 -6.57 22.63 -3.68
N GLU A 63 -6.46 21.62 -4.53
CA GLU A 63 -7.38 21.39 -5.65
C GLU A 63 -8.73 20.88 -5.11
N ALA A 64 -9.64 21.81 -4.81
CA ALA A 64 -10.93 21.56 -4.16
C ALA A 64 -11.91 20.62 -4.90
N ASN A 65 -11.57 20.17 -6.10
CA ASN A 65 -12.37 19.16 -6.81
C ASN A 65 -11.91 17.73 -6.52
N LEU A 66 -10.73 17.53 -5.95
CA LEU A 66 -10.18 16.22 -5.59
C LEU A 66 -10.51 15.83 -4.15
N TYR A 67 -10.55 16.82 -3.25
CA TYR A 67 -10.94 16.66 -1.85
C TYR A 67 -12.17 17.53 -1.65
N ASN A 68 -13.31 17.00 -2.07
CA ASN A 68 -14.57 17.74 -2.15
C ASN A 68 -15.46 17.50 -0.91
N CYS A 69 -15.04 16.59 -0.03
CA CYS A 69 -15.74 16.13 1.16
C CYS A 69 -17.15 15.61 0.87
N GLN A 70 -17.30 14.86 -0.20
CA GLN A 70 -18.53 14.19 -0.59
C GLN A 70 -18.24 12.71 -0.78
N ASP A 71 -19.23 11.91 -0.44
CA ASP A 71 -19.32 10.50 -0.79
C ASP A 71 -19.73 10.39 -2.27
N ASP A 72 -18.76 10.16 -3.16
CA ASP A 72 -18.96 10.17 -4.61
C ASP A 72 -19.41 8.79 -5.13
N ASP A 73 -19.26 7.70 -4.36
CA ASP A 73 -19.61 6.34 -4.75
C ASP A 73 -20.67 5.63 -3.86
N LEU A 74 -21.14 6.33 -2.81
CA LEU A 74 -22.21 5.95 -1.89
C LEU A 74 -21.84 4.82 -0.91
N ASP A 75 -20.59 4.79 -0.45
CA ASP A 75 -20.06 3.78 0.47
C ASP A 75 -19.73 4.30 1.88
N TRP A 76 -20.03 5.56 2.19
CA TRP A 76 -19.70 6.21 3.46
C TRP A 76 -20.14 5.43 4.72
N ASN A 77 -21.35 4.88 4.72
CA ASN A 77 -21.99 4.38 5.94
C ASN A 77 -22.94 3.21 5.66
N TYR A 78 -23.50 2.63 6.72
CA TYR A 78 -24.26 1.39 6.64
C TYR A 78 -25.71 1.59 6.19
N TYR A 79 -26.27 0.55 5.57
CA TYR A 79 -27.64 0.55 5.08
C TYR A 79 -28.40 -0.68 5.55
N TYR A 80 -29.70 -0.49 5.80
CA TYR A 80 -30.62 -1.56 6.11
C TYR A 80 -31.70 -1.64 5.05
N CYS A 81 -31.93 -2.85 4.55
CA CYS A 81 -32.98 -3.11 3.62
C CYS A 81 -34.26 -3.58 4.30
N ASN A 82 -35.31 -2.76 4.18
CA ASN A 82 -36.60 -3.07 4.79
C ASN A 82 -37.34 -4.25 4.14
N SER A 83 -36.97 -4.62 2.91
CA SER A 83 -37.67 -5.63 2.11
C SER A 83 -37.25 -7.06 2.43
N ASP A 84 -35.98 -7.29 2.75
CA ASP A 84 -35.44 -8.60 3.13
C ASP A 84 -34.90 -8.63 4.57
N SER A 85 -34.89 -7.49 5.26
CA SER A 85 -34.41 -7.31 6.62
C SER A 85 -32.91 -7.51 6.80
N ILE A 86 -32.12 -7.30 5.75
CA ILE A 86 -30.66 -7.49 5.74
C ILE A 86 -29.93 -6.14 5.87
N SER A 87 -28.76 -6.18 6.51
CA SER A 87 -27.83 -5.04 6.65
C SER A 87 -26.72 -5.11 5.59
N TYR A 88 -26.24 -3.96 5.15
CA TYR A 88 -25.20 -3.77 4.13
C TYR A 88 -24.17 -2.73 4.60
N GLU A 89 -22.92 -2.87 4.14
CA GLU A 89 -21.83 -1.94 4.49
C GLU A 89 -21.88 -0.65 3.65
N SER A 90 -22.59 -0.65 2.53
CA SER A 90 -22.74 0.53 1.65
C SER A 90 -24.14 0.65 1.05
N ASN A 91 -24.44 1.82 0.47
CA ASN A 91 -25.69 2.04 -0.23
C ASN A 91 -25.73 1.23 -1.52
N SER A 92 -24.60 1.21 -2.23
CA SER A 92 -24.45 0.51 -3.51
C SER A 92 -24.80 -0.98 -3.38
N GLU A 93 -24.27 -1.67 -2.37
CA GLU A 93 -24.59 -3.07 -2.07
C GLU A 93 -26.07 -3.29 -1.72
N CYS A 94 -26.64 -2.38 -0.92
CA CYS A 94 -28.06 -2.43 -0.58
C CYS A 94 -28.93 -2.30 -1.84
N LEU A 95 -28.61 -1.35 -2.72
CA LEU A 95 -29.37 -1.11 -3.95
C LEU A 95 -29.27 -2.29 -4.93
N GLU A 96 -28.10 -2.90 -5.06
CA GLU A 96 -27.91 -4.09 -5.90
C GLU A 96 -28.74 -5.29 -5.40
N SER A 97 -28.80 -5.47 -4.08
CA SER A 97 -29.49 -6.61 -3.47
C SER A 97 -30.99 -6.40 -3.34
N CYS A 98 -31.42 -5.20 -2.92
CA CYS A 98 -32.82 -4.88 -2.64
C CYS A 98 -33.58 -4.26 -3.81
N GLY A 99 -32.86 -3.70 -4.78
CA GLY A 99 -33.41 -3.23 -6.05
C GLY A 99 -34.28 -1.97 -5.99
N ASN A 100 -34.38 -1.30 -4.83
CA ASN A 100 -35.19 -0.09 -4.67
C ASN A 100 -34.61 0.87 -3.60
N GLU A 101 -34.30 2.10 -4.01
CA GLU A 101 -33.79 3.17 -3.13
C GLU A 101 -34.67 3.44 -1.91
N THR A 102 -36.00 3.31 -2.02
CA THR A 102 -36.87 3.60 -0.85
C THR A 102 -36.79 2.54 0.24
N ASP A 103 -36.22 1.38 -0.08
CA ASP A 103 -36.12 0.25 0.84
C ASP A 103 -34.75 0.21 1.52
N CYS A 104 -33.75 0.93 0.98
CA CYS A 104 -32.42 1.11 1.57
C CYS A 104 -32.43 2.32 2.51
N ILE A 105 -32.37 2.05 3.81
CA ILE A 105 -32.46 3.04 4.88
C ILE A 105 -31.07 3.22 5.49
N LEU A 106 -30.57 4.46 5.52
CA LEU A 106 -29.32 4.81 6.19
C LEU A 106 -29.40 4.47 7.68
N HIS A 107 -28.42 3.71 8.15
CA HIS A 107 -28.21 3.35 9.55
C HIS A 107 -26.79 3.78 9.94
N LEU A 108 -26.68 4.69 10.91
CA LEU A 108 -25.38 5.27 11.28
C LEU A 108 -24.51 4.34 12.11
N TYR A 109 -25.11 3.32 12.73
CA TYR A 109 -24.42 2.46 13.67
C TYR A 109 -24.42 1.01 13.21
N SER A 110 -23.31 0.32 13.41
CA SER A 110 -23.21 -1.12 13.13
C SER A 110 -22.58 -1.90 14.28
N CYS A 111 -22.82 -3.21 14.28
CA CYS A 111 -22.09 -4.14 15.14
C CYS A 111 -22.06 -5.53 14.49
N LYS A 112 -21.00 -6.30 14.77
CA LYS A 112 -20.95 -7.73 14.44
C LYS A 112 -21.51 -8.55 15.61
N VAL A 113 -22.52 -9.37 15.34
CA VAL A 113 -23.10 -10.29 16.33
C VAL A 113 -22.63 -11.72 16.10
N ASP A 114 -22.83 -12.59 17.10
CA ASP A 114 -22.52 -14.00 16.98
C ASP A 114 -23.48 -14.69 15.99
N GLU A 115 -23.01 -15.72 15.28
CA GLU A 115 -23.82 -16.45 14.29
C GLU A 115 -25.17 -16.95 14.86
N GLU A 116 -25.19 -17.34 16.14
CA GLU A 116 -26.39 -17.84 16.82
C GLU A 116 -27.46 -16.74 17.04
N ASP A 117 -27.06 -15.46 17.01
CA ASP A 117 -27.91 -14.29 17.26
C ASP A 117 -28.27 -13.50 15.96
N CYS A 118 -27.89 -14.06 14.81
CA CYS A 118 -27.96 -13.42 13.48
C CYS A 118 -29.01 -14.07 12.54
N GLU A 119 -30.24 -14.30 13.01
CA GLU A 119 -31.29 -14.94 12.19
C GLU A 119 -31.67 -14.16 10.91
N ASP A 120 -31.47 -12.83 10.92
CA ASP A 120 -31.83 -11.90 9.84
C ASP A 120 -30.61 -11.30 9.10
N CYS A 121 -29.43 -11.89 9.26
CA CYS A 121 -28.20 -11.41 8.62
C CYS A 121 -27.97 -12.07 7.26
N ASN A 122 -27.02 -11.56 6.48
CA ASN A 122 -26.60 -12.15 5.20
C ASN A 122 -25.81 -13.46 5.41
N TRP A 123 -26.44 -14.45 6.02
CA TRP A 123 -25.82 -15.70 6.42
C TRP A 123 -25.66 -16.65 5.21
N PRO A 124 -24.53 -17.37 5.08
CA PRO A 124 -23.41 -17.52 6.02
C PRO A 124 -22.24 -16.55 5.81
N PHE A 125 -22.45 -15.44 5.09
CA PHE A 125 -21.36 -14.60 4.60
C PHE A 125 -21.01 -13.45 5.55
N ASP A 126 -21.99 -12.92 6.29
CA ASP A 126 -21.80 -11.78 7.17
C ASP A 126 -22.74 -11.81 8.39
N THR A 127 -22.24 -11.37 9.55
CA THR A 127 -22.98 -11.21 10.81
C THR A 127 -23.19 -9.75 11.22
N LEU A 128 -23.09 -8.84 10.27
CA LEU A 128 -23.40 -7.42 10.42
C LEU A 128 -24.88 -7.19 10.79
N LYS A 129 -25.09 -6.34 11.80
CA LYS A 129 -26.37 -5.68 12.08
C LYS A 129 -26.16 -4.19 12.17
N THR A 130 -27.11 -3.43 11.63
CA THR A 130 -27.06 -1.98 11.60
C THR A 130 -28.26 -1.37 12.31
N TYR A 131 -28.09 -0.15 12.81
CA TYR A 131 -29.08 0.57 13.62
C TYR A 131 -29.09 2.06 13.28
N PRO A 132 -30.26 2.73 13.37
CA PRO A 132 -30.37 4.15 13.09
C PRO A 132 -29.78 5.03 14.21
N THR A 133 -29.62 4.50 15.43
CA THR A 133 -29.10 5.29 16.57
C THR A 133 -28.18 4.47 17.47
N LYS A 134 -27.23 5.15 18.13
CA LYS A 134 -26.35 4.57 19.16
C LYS A 134 -27.11 3.82 20.24
N THR A 135 -28.25 4.36 20.67
CA THR A 135 -29.05 3.76 21.76
C THR A 135 -29.64 2.41 21.37
N GLU A 136 -30.13 2.30 20.14
CA GLU A 136 -30.66 1.03 19.59
C GLU A 136 -29.53 0.02 19.38
N CYS A 137 -28.39 0.48 18.85
CA CYS A 137 -27.24 -0.40 18.73
C CYS A 137 -26.77 -0.93 20.10
N LEU A 138 -26.64 -0.06 21.11
CA LEU A 138 -26.16 -0.45 22.44
C LEU A 138 -27.12 -1.37 23.21
N SER A 139 -28.42 -1.39 22.87
CA SER A 139 -29.35 -2.35 23.49
C SER A 139 -29.07 -3.79 23.04
N ASP A 140 -28.59 -3.94 21.82
CA ASP A 140 -28.41 -5.24 21.16
C ASP A 140 -26.93 -5.64 21.14
N CYS A 141 -26.00 -4.68 21.12
CA CYS A 141 -24.56 -4.85 20.95
C CYS A 141 -23.80 -4.17 22.09
N GLN A 142 -23.66 -4.86 23.23
CA GLN A 142 -23.06 -4.37 24.49
C GLN A 142 -21.69 -3.68 24.32
N GLY A 143 -21.67 -2.40 23.95
CA GLY A 143 -20.47 -1.57 23.78
C GLY A 143 -19.64 -1.87 22.52
N LYS A 144 -20.21 -2.48 21.48
CA LYS A 144 -19.51 -2.81 20.22
C LYS A 144 -20.03 -2.04 19.00
N CYS A 145 -20.62 -0.88 19.24
CA CYS A 145 -21.24 -0.08 18.20
C CYS A 145 -20.20 0.78 17.50
N LEU A 146 -20.07 0.61 16.19
CA LEU A 146 -19.21 1.41 15.33
C LEU A 146 -20.07 2.40 14.53
N THR A 147 -19.50 3.54 14.19
CA THR A 147 -20.08 4.55 13.28
C THR A 147 -18.94 5.12 12.45
N ASP A 148 -19.23 5.41 11.19
CA ASP A 148 -18.33 6.13 10.29
C ASP A 148 -18.67 7.64 10.22
N ASP A 149 -19.80 8.03 10.84
CA ASP A 149 -20.20 9.41 11.16
C ASP A 149 -19.53 9.84 12.47
N VAL A 150 -18.33 10.40 12.34
CA VAL A 150 -17.38 10.67 13.43
C VAL A 150 -16.94 12.14 13.47
N GLY A 151 -17.42 12.98 12.55
CA GLY A 151 -17.10 14.40 12.53
C GLY A 151 -15.75 14.76 11.89
N GLU A 152 -15.45 16.05 11.92
CA GLU A 152 -14.29 16.68 11.27
C GLU A 152 -12.92 16.19 11.79
N ASP A 153 -12.83 15.67 13.02
CA ASP A 153 -11.58 15.17 13.59
C ASP A 153 -11.30 13.69 13.26
N GLY A 154 -12.27 13.01 12.63
CA GLY A 154 -12.17 11.61 12.22
C GLY A 154 -12.17 10.62 13.39
N MET A 155 -12.58 11.03 14.59
CA MET A 155 -12.56 10.21 15.81
C MET A 155 -13.88 10.30 16.56
N GLN A 156 -14.56 9.16 16.73
CA GLN A 156 -15.76 9.11 17.54
C GLN A 156 -15.53 9.62 18.98
N ALA A 157 -16.43 10.47 19.47
CA ALA A 157 -16.39 10.96 20.82
C ALA A 157 -16.47 9.82 21.85
N TYR A 158 -15.62 9.92 22.85
CA TYR A 158 -15.45 8.93 23.90
C TYR A 158 -15.34 9.64 25.25
N ASP A 159 -16.33 9.43 26.10
CA ASP A 159 -16.30 9.83 27.51
C ASP A 159 -15.82 8.62 28.31
N SER A 160 -14.60 8.71 28.84
CA SER A 160 -13.92 7.58 29.46
C SER A 160 -14.53 7.12 30.78
N ASN A 161 -15.36 7.96 31.41
CA ASN A 161 -15.91 7.71 32.73
C ASN A 161 -17.45 7.91 32.81
N ASP A 162 -18.09 8.28 31.69
CA ASP A 162 -19.52 8.57 31.52
C ASP A 162 -20.05 9.67 32.47
N ASP A 163 -19.23 10.64 32.86
CA ASP A 163 -19.64 11.76 33.73
C ASP A 163 -20.19 12.97 32.98
N GLY A 164 -20.06 12.97 31.65
CA GLY A 164 -20.58 13.99 30.74
C GLY A 164 -19.73 15.26 30.69
N ASP A 165 -18.52 15.27 31.24
CA ASP A 165 -17.48 16.23 30.91
C ASP A 165 -16.35 15.54 30.12
N TYR A 166 -15.86 16.19 29.07
CA TYR A 166 -14.82 15.66 28.18
C TYR A 166 -13.48 16.32 28.53
N ASP A 167 -13.08 16.24 29.81
CA ASP A 167 -11.91 16.95 30.34
C ASP A 167 -10.78 16.04 30.88
N ASP A 168 -10.96 14.72 30.81
CA ASP A 168 -9.94 13.75 31.23
C ASP A 168 -8.77 13.68 30.24
N ILE A 169 -7.66 14.32 30.62
CA ILE A 169 -6.42 14.35 29.83
C ILE A 169 -5.53 13.15 30.17
N GLY A 170 -5.24 12.28 29.19
CA GLY A 170 -4.32 11.15 29.36
C GLY A 170 -4.35 10.14 28.22
N PHE A 171 -3.55 9.06 28.34
CA PHE A 171 -3.66 7.92 27.41
C PHE A 171 -4.97 7.18 27.70
N GLY A 172 -5.88 7.17 26.72
CA GLY A 172 -7.25 6.69 26.90
C GLY A 172 -8.14 7.65 27.70
N GLY A 173 -7.82 8.95 27.68
CA GLY A 173 -8.70 10.01 28.17
C GLY A 173 -9.81 10.33 27.18
N ASP A 174 -10.53 11.42 27.41
CA ASP A 174 -11.73 11.75 26.66
C ASP A 174 -11.43 12.26 25.24
N ILE A 175 -12.36 11.99 24.34
CA ILE A 175 -12.46 12.59 23.00
C ILE A 175 -13.79 13.33 22.98
N ALA A 176 -13.75 14.65 22.86
CA ALA A 176 -14.93 15.49 22.87
C ALA A 176 -15.64 15.45 21.51
N PRO A 177 -16.99 15.56 21.48
CA PRO A 177 -17.72 15.69 20.23
C PRO A 177 -17.34 16.96 19.49
N ASP A 178 -17.30 16.87 18.17
CA ASP A 178 -16.93 17.94 17.27
C ASP A 178 -18.04 18.23 16.23
N ASP A 179 -17.73 19.10 15.26
CA ASP A 179 -18.70 19.47 14.24
C ASP A 179 -18.82 18.33 13.21
N GLY A 180 -20.05 17.94 12.87
CA GLY A 180 -20.32 16.84 11.92
C GLY A 180 -20.71 15.52 12.59
N GLU A 181 -20.25 15.25 13.82
CA GLU A 181 -20.53 13.97 14.48
C GLU A 181 -22.04 13.73 14.73
N ASP A 182 -22.49 12.52 14.37
CA ASP A 182 -23.87 12.01 14.52
C ASP A 182 -24.93 12.86 13.75
N ASP A 183 -24.53 13.60 12.73
CA ASP A 183 -25.44 14.46 11.96
C ASP A 183 -26.11 13.76 10.76
N GLY A 184 -25.61 12.57 10.40
CA GLY A 184 -26.08 11.73 9.31
C GLY A 184 -25.77 12.28 7.92
N ILE A 185 -24.76 13.13 7.79
CA ILE A 185 -24.32 13.75 6.55
C ILE A 185 -22.82 13.45 6.37
N PRO A 186 -22.41 12.88 5.22
CA PRO A 186 -20.99 12.66 4.95
C PRO A 186 -20.20 13.98 4.98
N GLY A 187 -19.08 13.97 5.69
CA GLY A 187 -18.23 15.13 5.94
C GLY A 187 -16.74 14.86 5.73
N CYS A 188 -15.94 15.93 5.70
CA CYS A 188 -14.49 15.82 5.54
C CYS A 188 -13.89 14.99 6.70
N ASN A 189 -12.82 14.23 6.42
CA ASN A 189 -12.05 13.41 7.38
C ASN A 189 -12.81 12.23 8.01
N GLU A 190 -14.07 12.04 7.65
CA GLU A 190 -14.77 10.81 7.95
C GLU A 190 -14.24 9.68 7.06
N LYS A 191 -14.44 8.43 7.51
CA LYS A 191 -14.04 7.25 6.77
C LYS A 191 -14.87 7.16 5.48
N ASN A 192 -14.39 6.54 4.40
CA ASN A 192 -15.19 6.37 3.19
C ASN A 192 -15.60 7.72 2.54
N ILE A 193 -14.78 8.77 2.73
CA ILE A 193 -14.92 10.10 2.10
C ILE A 193 -13.58 10.55 1.54
N ASP A 194 -13.59 11.05 0.29
CA ASP A 194 -12.39 11.45 -0.44
C ASP A 194 -11.33 10.31 -0.41
N GLU A 195 -11.78 9.09 -0.70
CA GLU A 195 -10.93 7.89 -0.66
C GLU A 195 -10.08 7.71 -1.92
N TYR A 196 -9.21 6.70 -1.89
CA TYR A 196 -8.27 6.46 -2.97
C TYR A 196 -8.97 6.16 -4.30
N ASP A 197 -10.02 5.35 -4.32
CA ASP A 197 -10.79 5.03 -5.51
C ASP A 197 -11.65 6.19 -6.04
N GLU A 198 -11.96 7.19 -5.23
CA GLU A 198 -12.56 8.46 -5.69
C GLU A 198 -11.52 9.42 -6.31
N ILE A 199 -10.35 9.54 -5.66
CA ILE A 199 -9.32 10.51 -6.05
C ILE A 199 -8.48 10.01 -7.23
N LEU A 200 -8.05 8.75 -7.20
CA LEU A 200 -7.05 8.23 -8.13
C LEU A 200 -7.51 8.29 -9.60
N PRO A 201 -8.77 7.96 -9.95
CA PRO A 201 -9.27 8.13 -11.32
C PRO A 201 -9.17 9.57 -11.84
N SER A 202 -9.27 10.57 -10.96
CA SER A 202 -9.18 11.98 -11.33
C SER A 202 -7.75 12.46 -11.64
N ILE A 203 -6.73 11.68 -11.27
CA ILE A 203 -5.32 11.99 -11.52
C ILE A 203 -4.65 11.06 -12.54
N HIS A 204 -5.22 9.89 -12.82
CA HIS A 204 -4.69 8.97 -13.83
C HIS A 204 -4.95 9.47 -15.26
N LEU A 205 -3.95 9.28 -16.13
CA LEU A 205 -4.13 9.41 -17.58
C LEU A 205 -4.39 8.03 -18.17
N ASP A 206 -5.66 7.73 -18.45
CA ASP A 206 -6.16 6.38 -18.75
C ASP A 206 -6.40 6.07 -20.24
N SER A 207 -6.47 7.09 -21.11
CA SER A 207 -7.02 6.89 -22.46
C SER A 207 -6.37 7.72 -23.58
N LEU A 208 -5.31 8.49 -23.28
CA LEU A 208 -4.71 9.43 -24.23
C LEU A 208 -3.19 9.31 -24.41
N CYS A 209 -2.59 8.23 -23.92
CA CYS A 209 -1.17 7.94 -24.10
C CYS A 209 -0.99 6.60 -24.84
N THR A 210 0.05 6.52 -25.67
CA THR A 210 0.49 5.28 -26.30
C THR A 210 1.78 4.84 -25.61
N ILE A 211 1.77 3.63 -25.06
CA ILE A 211 2.87 3.11 -24.25
C ILE A 211 3.37 1.81 -24.86
N MET A 212 4.69 1.69 -24.95
CA MET A 212 5.37 0.53 -25.49
C MET A 212 6.61 0.20 -24.66
N ILE A 213 6.85 -1.09 -24.47
CA ILE A 213 8.17 -1.60 -24.08
C ILE A 213 8.69 -2.47 -25.23
N THR A 214 9.93 -2.22 -25.64
CA THR A 214 10.62 -3.00 -26.66
C THR A 214 11.81 -3.72 -26.06
N HIS A 215 12.02 -4.95 -26.52
CA HIS A 215 13.13 -5.80 -26.11
C HIS A 215 13.63 -6.56 -27.33
N GLU A 216 14.89 -6.33 -27.71
CA GLU A 216 15.48 -6.80 -28.95
C GLU A 216 14.63 -6.48 -30.21
N ASN A 217 13.88 -7.45 -30.73
CA ASN A 217 13.01 -7.29 -31.91
C ASN A 217 11.52 -7.35 -31.56
N ASP A 218 11.20 -7.60 -30.30
CA ASP A 218 9.83 -7.74 -29.81
C ASP A 218 9.33 -6.41 -29.23
N THR A 219 8.02 -6.21 -29.32
CA THR A 219 7.34 -5.01 -28.84
C THR A 219 6.11 -5.43 -28.07
N CYS A 220 5.89 -4.76 -26.95
CA CYS A 220 4.75 -4.93 -26.08
C CYS A 220 3.98 -3.63 -26.01
N HIS A 221 2.75 -3.63 -26.52
CA HIS A 221 1.81 -2.53 -26.34
C HIS A 221 1.11 -2.66 -25.00
N PHE A 222 0.68 -1.53 -24.44
CA PHE A 222 -0.03 -1.49 -23.16
C PHE A 222 -1.44 -0.94 -23.35
N VAL A 223 -2.35 -1.44 -22.52
CA VAL A 223 -3.74 -0.98 -22.42
C VAL A 223 -4.07 -0.66 -20.98
N PHE A 224 -4.85 0.39 -20.75
CA PHE A 224 -5.29 0.74 -19.40
C PHE A 224 -6.29 -0.28 -18.88
N SER A 225 -6.12 -0.64 -17.60
CA SER A 225 -6.97 -1.54 -16.85
C SER A 225 -7.25 -0.91 -15.50
N GLU A 226 -8.51 -0.72 -15.14
CA GLU A 226 -8.95 -0.21 -13.83
C GLU A 226 -8.46 -1.12 -12.68
N ASN A 227 -8.34 -2.42 -12.94
CA ASN A 227 -7.79 -3.38 -11.98
C ASN A 227 -6.30 -3.66 -12.20
N GLY A 228 -5.60 -2.78 -12.94
CA GLY A 228 -4.22 -3.00 -13.35
C GLY A 228 -3.18 -2.81 -12.25
N GLY A 229 -3.50 -2.00 -11.25
CA GLY A 229 -2.69 -1.77 -10.06
C GLY A 229 -3.53 -1.89 -8.80
N GLU A 230 -2.97 -2.51 -7.77
CA GLU A 230 -3.62 -2.75 -6.49
C GLU A 230 -2.68 -2.53 -5.30
N PHE A 231 -3.24 -2.19 -4.14
CA PHE A 231 -2.57 -2.26 -2.84
C PHE A 231 -3.58 -2.65 -1.75
N PHE A 232 -3.08 -2.99 -0.56
CA PHE A 232 -3.92 -3.21 0.60
C PHE A 232 -4.05 -1.91 1.38
N ASP A 233 -5.28 -1.45 1.60
CA ASP A 233 -5.52 -0.33 2.50
C ASP A 233 -5.75 -0.86 3.92
N ASP A 234 -5.20 -0.13 4.89
CA ASP A 234 -5.33 -0.43 6.32
C ASP A 234 -6.19 0.68 6.93
N VAL A 235 -7.46 0.38 7.14
CA VAL A 235 -8.41 1.29 7.80
C VAL A 235 -7.82 1.63 9.16
N LYS A 236 -7.41 2.89 9.33
CA LYS A 236 -6.52 3.39 10.39
C LYS A 236 -6.96 3.03 11.82
N SER A 237 -6.61 1.83 12.32
CA SER A 237 -6.46 1.55 13.75
C SER A 237 -5.76 0.20 14.02
N GLY A 238 -4.57 0.00 13.47
CA GLY A 238 -3.78 -1.21 13.68
C GLY A 238 -4.20 -2.36 12.76
N PHE A 239 -3.19 -3.05 12.21
CA PHE A 239 -3.40 -4.08 11.20
C PHE A 239 -4.32 -5.20 11.70
N ASP A 240 -5.50 -5.34 11.10
CA ASP A 240 -6.36 -6.52 11.24
C ASP A 240 -6.46 -7.21 9.89
N ILE A 241 -5.95 -8.44 9.81
CA ILE A 241 -5.96 -9.24 8.57
C ILE A 241 -7.37 -9.43 8.01
N ASN A 242 -8.39 -9.43 8.88
CA ASN A 242 -9.79 -9.62 8.46
C ASN A 242 -10.41 -8.35 7.88
N ASN A 243 -9.84 -7.17 8.16
CA ASN A 243 -10.34 -5.87 7.70
C ASN A 243 -9.50 -5.31 6.54
N ALA A 244 -8.41 -5.97 6.15
CA ALA A 244 -7.58 -5.52 5.04
C ALA A 244 -8.36 -5.56 3.71
N THR A 245 -8.61 -4.40 3.12
CA THR A 245 -9.28 -4.28 1.82
C THR A 245 -8.25 -4.15 0.71
N THR A 246 -8.63 -4.54 -0.51
CA THR A 246 -7.78 -4.37 -1.69
C THR A 246 -8.33 -3.20 -2.49
N VAL A 247 -7.55 -2.14 -2.62
CA VAL A 247 -7.89 -0.96 -3.42
C VAL A 247 -7.27 -1.12 -4.80
N PHE A 248 -8.10 -1.06 -5.83
CA PHE A 248 -7.67 -0.99 -7.22
C PHE A 248 -7.58 0.45 -7.64
N TYR A 249 -6.42 0.84 -8.18
CA TYR A 249 -6.20 2.23 -8.59
C TYR A 249 -5.93 2.37 -10.09
N GLY A 250 -5.98 1.28 -10.84
CA GLY A 250 -5.76 1.33 -12.28
C GLY A 250 -4.31 1.49 -12.71
N ALA A 251 -3.98 0.89 -13.85
CA ALA A 251 -2.69 1.05 -14.50
C ALA A 251 -2.73 0.57 -15.94
N TRP A 252 -1.72 0.98 -16.70
CA TRP A 252 -1.44 0.42 -18.01
C TRP A 252 -0.73 -0.92 -17.85
N THR A 253 -1.27 -1.96 -18.47
CA THR A 253 -0.76 -3.33 -18.42
C THR A 253 -0.51 -3.87 -19.82
N PRO A 254 0.37 -4.88 -19.99
CA PRO A 254 0.62 -5.52 -21.27
C PRO A 254 -0.66 -5.95 -21.98
N ASP A 255 -0.84 -5.49 -23.22
CA ASP A 255 -1.89 -5.96 -24.10
C ASP A 255 -1.61 -7.42 -24.46
N LYS A 256 -2.44 -8.33 -23.93
CA LYS A 256 -2.31 -9.78 -24.12
C LYS A 256 -2.32 -10.18 -25.60
N ASP A 257 -2.96 -9.40 -26.47
CA ASP A 257 -3.03 -9.68 -27.90
C ASP A 257 -1.86 -9.05 -28.68
N ASN A 258 -1.16 -8.08 -28.09
CA ASN A 258 -0.10 -7.29 -28.74
C ASN A 258 1.17 -7.16 -27.88
N CYS A 259 1.52 -8.22 -27.15
CA CYS A 259 2.73 -8.28 -26.35
C CYS A 259 3.47 -9.61 -26.52
N ASN A 260 4.68 -9.54 -27.08
CA ASN A 260 5.57 -10.69 -27.26
C ASN A 260 6.90 -10.55 -26.51
N VAL A 261 7.04 -9.52 -25.68
CA VAL A 261 8.27 -9.27 -24.90
C VAL A 261 8.37 -10.30 -23.77
N ASP A 262 9.54 -10.93 -23.65
CA ASP A 262 9.87 -11.78 -22.51
C ASP A 262 10.44 -10.91 -21.39
N PHE A 263 9.63 -10.59 -20.38
CA PHE A 263 10.06 -9.83 -19.21
C PHE A 263 10.98 -10.61 -18.25
N THR A 264 11.58 -11.73 -18.68
CA THR A 264 12.48 -12.57 -17.88
C THR A 264 13.90 -12.69 -18.47
N ASP A 265 14.22 -11.96 -19.53
CA ASP A 265 15.62 -11.81 -19.96
C ASP A 265 16.34 -10.76 -19.10
N TYR A 266 17.40 -11.18 -18.42
CA TYR A 266 18.18 -10.34 -17.51
C TYR A 266 19.50 -9.83 -18.12
N ASP A 267 19.86 -10.28 -19.32
CA ASP A 267 21.19 -10.08 -19.89
C ASP A 267 21.26 -8.87 -20.84
N THR A 268 20.13 -8.48 -21.41
CA THR A 268 20.00 -7.41 -22.41
C THR A 268 19.09 -6.27 -21.94
N GLU A 269 19.17 -5.12 -22.61
CA GLU A 269 18.48 -3.88 -22.22
C GLU A 269 17.08 -3.81 -22.82
N TYR A 270 16.14 -3.24 -22.06
CA TYR A 270 14.78 -2.95 -22.48
C TYR A 270 14.67 -1.45 -22.74
N GLU A 271 13.82 -1.07 -23.68
CA GLU A 271 13.53 0.32 -24.00
C GLU A 271 12.04 0.60 -23.75
N PHE A 272 11.76 1.69 -23.06
CA PHE A 272 10.43 2.22 -22.80
C PHE A 272 10.17 3.42 -23.70
N SER A 273 8.95 3.50 -24.26
CA SER A 273 8.46 4.67 -24.99
C SER A 273 7.02 4.98 -24.55
N CYS A 274 6.75 6.26 -24.33
CA CYS A 274 5.43 6.80 -24.04
C CYS A 274 5.20 8.10 -24.80
N GLU A 275 4.11 8.21 -25.53
CA GLU A 275 3.70 9.44 -26.21
C GLU A 275 2.24 9.75 -25.90
N CYS A 276 1.98 10.92 -25.31
CA CYS A 276 0.62 11.37 -24.99
C CYS A 276 0.10 12.34 -26.07
N ALA A 277 -1.18 12.23 -26.41
CA ALA A 277 -1.81 13.07 -27.41
C ALA A 277 -1.93 14.54 -26.94
N GLU A 278 -1.95 15.49 -27.88
CA GLU A 278 -2.19 16.92 -27.58
C GLU A 278 -3.48 17.16 -26.76
N SER A 279 -4.51 16.34 -26.96
CA SER A 279 -5.76 16.43 -26.21
C SER A 279 -5.64 16.05 -24.74
N SER A 280 -4.55 15.39 -24.31
CA SER A 280 -4.28 15.13 -22.89
C SER A 280 -3.79 16.37 -22.14
N GLY A 281 -3.36 17.42 -22.86
CA GLY A 281 -2.68 18.58 -22.28
C GLY A 281 -1.17 18.39 -22.10
N TYR A 282 -0.64 17.17 -22.31
CA TYR A 282 0.77 16.83 -22.13
C TYR A 282 1.50 16.43 -23.40
N GLY A 283 0.88 16.62 -24.58
CA GLY A 283 1.52 16.32 -25.87
C GLY A 283 2.81 17.11 -26.15
N TYR A 284 3.05 18.19 -25.42
CA TYR A 284 4.27 19.01 -25.56
C TYR A 284 5.56 18.25 -25.19
N TYR A 285 5.49 17.20 -24.37
CA TYR A 285 6.65 16.34 -24.08
C TYR A 285 7.11 15.55 -25.33
N GLY A 286 6.21 15.31 -26.29
CA GLY A 286 6.46 14.40 -27.42
C GLY A 286 6.71 12.98 -26.93
N GLU A 287 7.57 12.24 -27.65
CA GLU A 287 7.98 10.90 -27.24
C GLU A 287 8.91 10.95 -26.01
N ILE A 288 8.48 10.29 -24.94
CA ILE A 288 9.23 10.12 -23.70
C ILE A 288 9.86 8.73 -23.72
N THR A 289 11.18 8.67 -23.56
CA THR A 289 11.93 7.40 -23.63
C THR A 289 12.79 7.15 -22.41
N ALA A 290 13.04 5.88 -22.12
CA ALA A 290 14.08 5.43 -21.19
C ALA A 290 14.57 4.04 -21.55
N ALA A 291 15.69 3.63 -20.97
CA ALA A 291 16.20 2.28 -21.08
C ALA A 291 16.69 1.79 -19.71
N ASP A 292 16.55 0.50 -19.46
CA ASP A 292 17.08 -0.14 -18.27
C ASP A 292 17.27 -1.64 -18.49
N ARG A 293 18.07 -2.27 -17.61
CA ARG A 293 18.29 -3.71 -17.61
C ARG A 293 17.85 -4.31 -16.29
N ILE A 294 17.09 -5.39 -16.39
CA ILE A 294 16.58 -6.15 -15.26
C ILE A 294 17.74 -6.75 -14.45
N ARG A 295 17.65 -6.71 -13.12
CA ARG A 295 18.57 -7.44 -12.24
C ARG A 295 18.00 -8.78 -11.86
N ARG A 296 18.86 -9.80 -11.78
CA ARG A 296 18.44 -11.13 -11.36
C ARG A 296 17.90 -11.10 -9.91
N PRO A 297 16.91 -11.93 -9.58
CA PRO A 297 16.39 -12.00 -8.22
C PRO A 297 17.38 -12.70 -7.29
N VAL A 298 17.11 -12.61 -5.98
CA VAL A 298 17.88 -13.32 -4.95
C VAL A 298 17.71 -14.84 -5.05
N ILE A 299 18.62 -15.57 -4.42
CA ILE A 299 18.61 -17.02 -4.26
C ILE A 299 18.50 -17.36 -2.78
N PHE A 300 17.37 -17.93 -2.36
CA PHE A 300 17.25 -18.53 -1.03
C PHE A 300 18.12 -19.77 -0.91
N TYR A 301 18.82 -19.93 0.20
CA TYR A 301 19.66 -21.09 0.46
C TYR A 301 19.55 -21.58 1.90
N SER A 302 19.86 -22.86 2.12
CA SER A 302 19.93 -23.43 3.47
C SER A 302 21.26 -23.06 4.13
N ASN A 303 21.27 -22.81 5.44
CA ASN A 303 22.48 -22.52 6.20
C ASN A 303 23.58 -23.60 6.03
N PHE A 304 23.19 -24.84 5.75
CA PHE A 304 24.14 -25.93 5.47
C PHE A 304 24.93 -25.77 4.17
N SER A 305 24.42 -24.95 3.23
CA SER A 305 25.02 -24.69 1.91
C SER A 305 25.82 -23.40 1.85
N GLU A 306 25.96 -22.65 2.96
CA GLU A 306 26.62 -21.33 2.94
C GLU A 306 28.06 -21.39 2.40
N ALA A 307 28.83 -22.40 2.79
CA ALA A 307 30.21 -22.56 2.29
C ALA A 307 30.25 -22.79 0.76
N ASP A 308 29.24 -23.47 0.22
CA ASP A 308 29.12 -23.69 -1.21
C ASP A 308 28.69 -22.41 -1.95
N ILE A 309 27.75 -21.64 -1.38
CA ILE A 309 27.37 -20.32 -1.88
C ILE A 309 28.58 -19.38 -1.93
N ILE A 310 29.39 -19.34 -0.87
CA ILE A 310 30.64 -18.55 -0.83
C ILE A 310 31.58 -18.97 -1.97
N SER A 311 31.68 -20.27 -2.25
CA SER A 311 32.54 -20.79 -3.33
C SER A 311 32.09 -20.39 -4.73
N CYS A 312 30.79 -20.08 -4.92
CA CYS A 312 30.27 -19.62 -6.21
C CYS A 312 30.89 -18.30 -6.67
N ALA A 313 31.38 -17.46 -5.74
CA ALA A 313 32.01 -16.19 -6.06
C ALA A 313 33.28 -16.31 -6.92
N ASP A 314 33.91 -17.49 -6.94
CA ASP A 314 35.13 -17.79 -7.70
C ASP A 314 34.85 -18.52 -9.03
N THR A 315 33.58 -18.73 -9.37
CA THR A 315 33.20 -19.42 -10.61
C THR A 315 33.07 -18.45 -11.78
N ALA A 316 33.17 -18.97 -13.01
CA ALA A 316 33.03 -18.15 -14.22
C ALA A 316 31.59 -17.69 -14.45
N ASP A 317 30.61 -18.51 -14.04
CA ASP A 317 29.18 -18.20 -14.10
C ASP A 317 28.61 -18.27 -12.68
N VAL A 318 28.73 -17.14 -11.99
CA VAL A 318 28.38 -16.99 -10.57
C VAL A 318 26.90 -17.27 -10.37
N TYR A 319 26.02 -16.75 -11.22
CA TYR A 319 24.58 -16.90 -11.04
C TYR A 319 24.14 -18.35 -11.22
N SER A 320 24.58 -19.02 -12.29
CA SER A 320 24.26 -20.44 -12.49
C SER A 320 24.76 -21.32 -11.33
N CYS A 321 25.89 -20.97 -10.72
CA CYS A 321 26.35 -21.64 -9.50
C CYS A 321 25.40 -21.40 -8.33
N LEU A 322 25.03 -20.15 -8.05
CA LEU A 322 24.09 -19.82 -6.98
C LEU A 322 22.75 -20.53 -7.17
N GLU A 323 22.20 -20.50 -8.39
CA GLU A 323 20.92 -21.12 -8.75
C GLU A 323 20.87 -22.61 -8.38
N SER A 324 21.99 -23.33 -8.51
CA SER A 324 22.07 -24.76 -8.19
C SER A 324 21.83 -25.08 -6.70
N TYR A 325 21.93 -24.07 -5.83
CA TYR A 325 21.68 -24.15 -4.39
C TYR A 325 20.35 -23.49 -3.97
N HIS A 326 19.55 -23.05 -4.94
CA HIS A 326 18.27 -22.44 -4.62
C HIS A 326 17.37 -23.43 -3.86
N ASN A 327 16.90 -23.01 -2.68
CA ASN A 327 15.97 -23.76 -1.87
C ASN A 327 14.57 -23.15 -1.97
N SER A 328 13.64 -23.87 -2.59
CA SER A 328 12.23 -23.49 -2.72
C SER A 328 11.33 -24.08 -1.62
N ASP A 329 11.87 -24.92 -0.75
CA ASP A 329 11.09 -25.59 0.31
C ASP A 329 10.47 -24.57 1.29
N THR A 330 9.31 -24.88 1.84
CA THR A 330 8.73 -24.12 2.96
C THR A 330 9.59 -24.31 4.20
N LEU A 331 9.88 -23.23 4.91
CA LEU A 331 10.59 -23.26 6.19
C LEU A 331 9.61 -23.45 7.34
N TYR A 332 10.09 -24.05 8.43
CA TYR A 332 9.32 -24.24 9.64
C TYR A 332 10.12 -23.69 10.81
N PHE A 333 9.53 -22.75 11.55
CA PHE A 333 10.14 -22.15 12.73
C PHE A 333 9.32 -22.51 13.96
N GLU A 334 10.01 -22.82 15.05
CA GLU A 334 9.33 -22.99 16.34
C GLU A 334 8.86 -21.62 16.83
N GLU A 335 7.69 -21.60 17.49
CA GLU A 335 7.15 -20.36 18.03
C GLU A 335 8.13 -19.73 19.04
N ASN A 336 8.44 -18.46 18.83
CA ASN A 336 9.45 -17.68 19.55
C ASN A 336 10.91 -18.14 19.35
N ASP A 337 11.24 -18.83 18.25
CA ASP A 337 12.63 -19.16 17.90
C ASP A 337 13.44 -17.87 17.65
N PRO A 338 14.40 -17.52 18.54
CA PRO A 338 15.18 -16.29 18.41
C PRO A 338 16.21 -16.33 17.27
N ASP A 339 16.48 -17.52 16.71
CA ASP A 339 17.45 -17.74 15.63
C ASP A 339 16.76 -17.90 14.26
N ALA A 340 15.43 -17.73 14.20
CA ALA A 340 14.65 -17.85 12.98
C ALA A 340 15.09 -16.82 11.94
N LYS A 341 15.55 -17.30 10.78
CA LYS A 341 16.04 -16.46 9.69
C LYS A 341 15.91 -17.11 8.33
N ILE A 342 15.79 -16.27 7.30
CA ILE A 342 15.79 -16.66 5.90
C ILE A 342 17.10 -16.18 5.28
N ASN A 343 17.98 -17.11 4.87
CA ASN A 343 19.24 -16.74 4.21
C ASN A 343 19.03 -16.63 2.70
N TYR A 344 19.60 -15.59 2.11
CA TYR A 344 19.51 -15.35 0.68
C TYR A 344 20.80 -14.71 0.13
N ALA A 345 21.09 -15.00 -1.13
CA ALA A 345 22.27 -14.51 -1.83
C ALA A 345 21.89 -13.85 -3.15
N SER A 346 22.72 -12.94 -3.65
CA SER A 346 22.51 -12.31 -4.96
C SER A 346 23.85 -12.05 -5.64
N LEU A 347 23.81 -11.63 -6.90
CA LEU A 347 24.99 -11.05 -7.54
C LEU A 347 25.29 -9.67 -6.93
N PHE A 348 26.57 -9.30 -6.89
CA PHE A 348 27.04 -7.97 -6.45
C PHE A 348 26.58 -6.79 -7.34
N GLU A 349 25.68 -7.04 -8.28
CA GLU A 349 25.04 -6.02 -9.11
C GLU A 349 23.98 -5.22 -8.35
N THR A 350 23.50 -5.74 -7.22
CA THR A 350 22.61 -5.07 -6.29
C THR A 350 23.09 -5.28 -4.86
N ILE A 351 23.01 -4.22 -4.06
CA ILE A 351 23.26 -4.26 -2.61
C ILE A 351 22.07 -3.68 -1.82
N LYS A 352 21.00 -3.31 -2.52
CA LYS A 352 19.76 -2.77 -1.95
C LYS A 352 18.61 -3.70 -2.28
N TYR A 353 17.81 -3.98 -1.26
CA TYR A 353 16.71 -4.91 -1.30
C TYR A 353 15.50 -4.29 -0.64
N GLN A 354 14.34 -4.85 -0.94
CA GLN A 354 13.14 -4.62 -0.17
C GLN A 354 12.67 -5.99 0.28
N ALA A 355 12.56 -6.19 1.59
CA ALA A 355 11.91 -7.35 2.16
C ALA A 355 10.44 -6.99 2.40
N VAL A 356 9.53 -7.84 1.92
CA VAL A 356 8.09 -7.68 2.12
C VAL A 356 7.51 -8.96 2.68
N GLN A 357 6.93 -8.87 3.87
CA GLN A 357 6.26 -9.94 4.57
C GLN A 357 4.74 -9.88 4.30
N TYR A 358 4.17 -11.06 4.07
CA TYR A 358 2.73 -11.26 3.95
C TYR A 358 2.26 -12.33 4.93
N ILE A 359 1.02 -12.17 5.40
CA ILE A 359 0.32 -13.13 6.25
C ILE A 359 -0.74 -13.84 5.41
N TYR A 360 -0.86 -15.15 5.57
CA TYR A 360 -1.89 -15.92 4.88
C TYR A 360 -3.24 -15.78 5.60
N ASP A 361 -4.15 -15.09 4.93
CA ASP A 361 -5.57 -15.03 5.28
C ASP A 361 -6.25 -16.30 4.78
N LYS A 362 -6.56 -17.20 5.71
CA LYS A 362 -7.19 -18.48 5.42
C LYS A 362 -8.65 -18.36 5.03
N LEU A 363 -9.36 -17.33 5.52
CA LEU A 363 -10.79 -17.16 5.26
C LEU A 363 -11.01 -16.79 3.79
N ASN A 364 -10.19 -15.88 3.28
CA ASN A 364 -10.27 -15.40 1.89
C ASN A 364 -9.28 -16.07 0.94
N ASP A 365 -8.51 -17.07 1.40
CA ASP A 365 -7.50 -17.82 0.64
C ASP A 365 -6.50 -16.90 -0.11
N ARG A 366 -5.94 -15.93 0.61
CA ARG A 366 -5.03 -14.92 0.04
C ARG A 366 -3.87 -14.58 0.97
N PHE A 367 -2.83 -13.94 0.42
CA PHE A 367 -1.74 -13.37 1.20
C PHE A 367 -1.92 -11.85 1.29
N VAL A 368 -2.02 -11.34 2.51
CA VAL A 368 -2.21 -9.92 2.80
C VAL A 368 -0.88 -9.28 3.17
N TYR A 369 -0.59 -8.10 2.61
CA TYR A 369 0.60 -7.33 2.97
C TYR A 369 0.56 -7.01 4.46
N TYR A 370 1.65 -7.29 5.18
CA TYR A 370 1.74 -6.98 6.61
C TYR A 370 2.78 -5.91 6.88
N HIS A 371 3.99 -6.13 6.37
CA HIS A 371 5.11 -5.24 6.63
C HIS A 371 6.13 -5.35 5.51
N GLY A 372 6.79 -4.23 5.20
CA GLY A 372 7.98 -4.24 4.37
C GLY A 372 8.99 -3.21 4.87
N HIS A 373 10.27 -3.48 4.61
CA HIS A 373 11.34 -2.56 4.90
C HIS A 373 12.46 -2.64 3.85
N PRO A 374 13.19 -1.53 3.66
CA PRO A 374 14.45 -1.60 2.95
C PRO A 374 15.40 -2.53 3.71
N ASP A 375 16.06 -3.41 2.97
CA ASP A 375 17.18 -4.20 3.46
C ASP A 375 18.39 -3.88 2.57
N GLY A 376 19.59 -4.00 3.11
CA GLY A 376 20.79 -3.60 2.41
C GLY A 376 22.01 -4.32 2.95
N GLY A 377 22.89 -4.70 2.04
CA GLY A 377 24.23 -5.15 2.43
C GLY A 377 24.90 -4.01 3.18
N THR A 378 24.87 -4.06 4.52
CA THR A 378 25.49 -3.01 5.34
C THR A 378 26.93 -2.84 4.89
N ASP A 379 27.40 -1.59 4.84
CA ASP A 379 28.76 -1.18 4.45
C ASP A 379 29.91 -1.83 5.27
N SER A 380 29.59 -2.81 6.12
CA SER A 380 30.51 -3.60 6.95
C SER A 380 31.38 -4.58 6.16
N GLY A 381 31.12 -4.78 4.86
CA GLY A 381 32.03 -5.46 3.90
C GLY A 381 32.20 -6.97 4.07
N GLY A 382 31.77 -7.56 5.20
CA GLY A 382 31.84 -8.99 5.46
C GLY A 382 30.84 -9.84 4.65
N ASN A 383 29.79 -9.20 4.14
CA ASN A 383 28.71 -9.82 3.38
C ASN A 383 29.00 -9.89 1.87
N PHE A 384 30.10 -9.27 1.42
CA PHE A 384 30.48 -9.23 0.01
C PHE A 384 31.62 -10.20 -0.25
N ILE A 385 31.37 -11.22 -1.07
CA ILE A 385 32.36 -12.25 -1.40
C ILE A 385 32.93 -11.93 -2.77
N ASN A 386 34.21 -11.55 -2.79
CA ASN A 386 35.00 -11.25 -3.99
C ASN A 386 34.38 -10.22 -4.95
N ASN A 387 33.50 -9.34 -4.46
CA ASN A 387 32.69 -8.42 -5.27
C ASN A 387 31.87 -9.13 -6.36
N SER A 388 31.53 -10.41 -6.13
CA SER A 388 30.75 -11.25 -7.04
C SER A 388 29.41 -11.64 -6.43
N VAL A 389 29.38 -11.91 -5.12
CA VAL A 389 28.20 -12.39 -4.38
C VAL A 389 27.94 -11.51 -3.17
N CYS A 390 26.66 -11.19 -2.95
CA CYS A 390 26.16 -10.62 -1.70
C CYS A 390 25.49 -11.71 -0.88
N LEU A 391 25.86 -11.85 0.40
CA LEU A 391 25.22 -12.72 1.37
C LEU A 391 24.38 -11.91 2.34
N MET A 392 23.12 -12.29 2.49
CA MET A 392 22.15 -11.57 3.30
C MET A 392 21.27 -12.56 4.07
N PHE A 393 20.59 -12.04 5.09
CA PHE A 393 19.56 -12.79 5.77
C PHE A 393 18.47 -11.85 6.26
N GLU A 394 17.24 -12.35 6.27
CA GLU A 394 16.09 -11.70 6.89
C GLU A 394 15.82 -12.37 8.23
N THR A 395 15.65 -11.57 9.29
CA THR A 395 15.33 -12.10 10.63
C THR A 395 13.82 -12.30 10.71
N VAL A 396 13.38 -13.48 11.13
CA VAL A 396 11.96 -13.80 11.20
C VAL A 396 11.48 -13.67 12.64
N VAL A 397 10.44 -12.87 12.85
CA VAL A 397 9.67 -12.91 14.11
C VAL A 397 8.77 -14.14 14.05
N ALA A 398 9.22 -15.24 14.66
CA ALA A 398 8.53 -16.53 14.62
C ALA A 398 7.32 -16.58 15.59
N GLU A 399 6.37 -15.68 15.42
CA GLU A 399 5.15 -15.58 16.23
C GLU A 399 3.91 -15.77 15.32
N LYS A 400 2.82 -16.30 15.89
CA LYS A 400 1.53 -16.39 15.18
C LYS A 400 0.79 -15.04 15.26
N TYR A 401 0.01 -14.73 14.24
CA TYR A 401 -0.79 -13.51 14.15
C TYR A 401 -2.26 -13.85 14.00
N ASP A 402 -3.13 -13.52 14.97
CA ASP A 402 -4.58 -13.78 14.90
C ASP A 402 -4.96 -15.18 14.38
N ASN A 403 -4.28 -16.21 14.90
CA ASN A 403 -4.37 -17.63 14.49
C ASN A 403 -3.77 -17.99 13.12
N ALA A 404 -3.34 -17.01 12.33
CA ALA A 404 -2.51 -17.23 11.15
C ALA A 404 -1.10 -17.68 11.59
N ASN A 405 -0.65 -18.77 10.97
CA ASN A 405 0.67 -19.34 11.22
C ASN A 405 1.48 -19.53 9.93
N LYS A 406 0.94 -19.14 8.78
CA LYS A 406 1.57 -19.25 7.47
C LYS A 406 1.86 -17.88 6.92
N PHE A 407 3.05 -17.74 6.36
CA PHE A 407 3.60 -16.46 5.94
C PHE A 407 4.43 -16.65 4.68
N LYS A 408 4.68 -15.54 3.98
CA LYS A 408 5.72 -15.49 2.95
C LYS A 408 6.53 -14.21 3.07
N TYR A 409 7.78 -14.28 2.63
CA TYR A 409 8.61 -13.12 2.31
C TYR A 409 8.85 -13.07 0.80
N ASP A 410 8.64 -11.90 0.22
CA ASP A 410 9.14 -11.54 -1.10
C ASP A 410 10.37 -10.64 -0.92
N ILE A 411 11.51 -11.06 -1.47
CA ILE A 411 12.75 -10.27 -1.44
C ILE A 411 13.01 -9.72 -2.83
N TYR A 412 12.97 -8.40 -2.95
CA TYR A 412 13.09 -7.69 -4.22
C TYR A 412 14.53 -7.19 -4.46
N THR A 413 14.98 -7.31 -5.70
CA THR A 413 16.14 -6.63 -6.27
C THR A 413 15.69 -5.61 -7.29
N PHE A 414 16.50 -4.55 -7.48
CA PHE A 414 16.12 -3.39 -8.27
C PHE A 414 17.05 -3.21 -9.46
N SER A 415 16.51 -2.83 -10.61
CA SER A 415 17.31 -2.27 -11.70
C SER A 415 17.90 -0.92 -11.32
N ALA A 416 18.94 -0.48 -12.04
CA ALA A 416 19.64 0.76 -11.68
C ALA A 416 18.75 2.00 -11.85
N GLY A 417 17.89 2.02 -12.87
CA GLY A 417 16.93 3.09 -13.09
C GLY A 417 15.91 3.18 -11.95
N PHE A 418 15.32 2.05 -11.55
CA PHE A 418 14.29 2.03 -10.51
C PHE A 418 14.85 2.18 -9.09
N GLU A 419 16.07 1.69 -8.81
CA GLU A 419 16.70 1.82 -7.49
C GLU A 419 16.87 3.30 -7.08
N ASN A 420 17.28 4.16 -8.02
CA ASN A 420 17.47 5.58 -7.77
C ASN A 420 16.16 6.32 -7.49
N TYR A 421 15.07 5.81 -8.03
CA TYR A 421 13.73 6.32 -7.79
C TYR A 421 13.20 5.86 -6.42
N TYR A 422 13.29 4.55 -6.14
CA TYR A 422 12.66 3.93 -4.98
C TYR A 422 13.30 4.30 -3.63
N PHE A 423 14.63 4.28 -3.52
CA PHE A 423 15.30 4.40 -2.20
C PHE A 423 15.56 5.84 -1.74
N PHE A 424 15.13 6.84 -2.48
CA PHE A 424 15.55 8.21 -2.26
C PHE A 424 14.36 9.17 -2.13
N SER A 425 13.73 9.22 -0.97
CA SER A 425 12.45 9.93 -0.73
C SER A 425 12.49 11.47 -0.63
N GLN A 426 13.63 12.15 -0.82
CA GLN A 426 13.79 13.58 -0.45
C GLN A 426 14.44 14.53 -1.48
N LEU A 427 14.45 14.24 -2.79
CA LEU A 427 14.86 15.24 -3.80
C LEU A 427 13.81 15.36 -4.90
N ASP A 428 13.85 16.52 -5.56
CA ASP A 428 13.07 16.90 -6.72
C ASP A 428 12.96 15.72 -7.71
N LEU A 429 11.73 15.33 -8.03
CA LEU A 429 11.46 14.18 -8.89
C LEU A 429 11.77 14.48 -10.38
N SER A 430 12.07 15.74 -10.72
CA SER A 430 12.64 16.15 -12.01
C SER A 430 14.17 16.08 -12.05
N ASP A 431 14.82 15.59 -10.98
CA ASP A 431 16.29 15.44 -10.92
C ASP A 431 16.79 14.45 -11.99
N PRO A 432 17.64 14.87 -12.94
CA PRO A 432 18.14 14.01 -14.02
C PRO A 432 18.98 12.82 -13.55
N VAL A 433 19.41 12.79 -12.28
CA VAL A 433 20.09 11.64 -11.66
C VAL A 433 19.10 10.55 -11.26
N ARG A 434 17.87 10.92 -10.89
CA ARG A 434 16.88 10.00 -10.30
C ARG A 434 15.88 9.49 -11.31
N THR A 435 15.42 10.37 -12.20
CA THR A 435 14.64 9.96 -13.36
C THR A 435 15.58 9.63 -14.52
N ASN A 436 15.38 8.45 -15.12
CA ASN A 436 15.98 8.08 -16.40
C ASN A 436 15.08 8.41 -17.61
N LEU A 437 13.87 8.94 -17.38
CA LEU A 437 12.93 9.33 -18.44
C LEU A 437 13.38 10.63 -19.11
N ARG A 438 13.32 10.67 -20.43
CA ARG A 438 13.69 11.83 -21.24
C ARG A 438 12.61 12.16 -22.25
N ASP A 439 12.19 13.41 -22.29
CA ASP A 439 11.30 13.93 -23.35
C ASP A 439 12.03 14.01 -24.71
N GLN A 440 11.31 14.39 -25.76
CA GLN A 440 11.86 14.52 -27.13
C GLN A 440 13.03 15.53 -27.25
N TYR A 441 13.21 16.40 -26.25
CA TYR A 441 14.27 17.40 -26.18
C TYR A 441 15.44 16.98 -25.26
N GLY A 442 15.33 15.84 -24.60
CA GLY A 442 16.29 15.32 -23.63
C GLY A 442 16.16 15.92 -22.23
N ASN A 443 15.05 16.58 -21.90
CA ASN A 443 14.78 17.05 -20.54
C ASN A 443 14.26 15.90 -19.66
N PRO A 444 14.54 15.92 -18.34
CA PRO A 444 13.98 14.95 -17.42
C PRO A 444 12.45 15.06 -17.35
N VAL A 445 11.78 13.90 -17.26
CA VAL A 445 10.35 13.78 -16.94
C VAL A 445 10.21 13.09 -15.60
N MET A 446 9.26 13.52 -14.77
CA MET A 446 9.09 12.99 -13.43
C MET A 446 8.78 11.48 -13.46
N GLY A 447 9.51 10.70 -12.67
CA GLY A 447 9.30 9.25 -12.53
C GLY A 447 10.47 8.40 -12.99
N ALA A 448 10.23 7.14 -13.35
CA ALA A 448 11.28 6.20 -13.70
C ALA A 448 10.78 5.04 -14.57
N PHE A 449 11.71 4.47 -15.34
CA PHE A 449 11.58 3.17 -15.96
C PHE A 449 12.61 2.20 -15.37
N GLY A 450 12.17 1.00 -15.00
CA GLY A 450 13.08 -0.06 -14.57
C GLY A 450 12.35 -1.34 -14.15
N ALA A 451 12.96 -2.12 -13.27
CA ALA A 451 12.46 -3.43 -12.87
C ALA A 451 12.61 -3.68 -11.36
N MET A 452 11.66 -4.46 -10.83
CA MET A 452 11.73 -5.11 -9.52
C MET A 452 11.62 -6.62 -9.71
N SER A 453 12.74 -7.32 -9.52
CA SER A 453 12.76 -8.78 -9.57
C SER A 453 12.65 -9.34 -8.17
N SER A 454 11.89 -10.41 -7.97
CA SER A 454 11.71 -11.00 -6.66
C SER A 454 11.87 -12.52 -6.65
N ARG A 455 12.05 -13.07 -5.46
CA ARG A 455 11.67 -14.45 -5.16
C ARG A 455 10.91 -14.51 -3.85
N THR A 456 10.01 -15.48 -3.79
CA THR A 456 9.19 -15.76 -2.62
C THR A 456 9.77 -16.89 -1.78
N LYS A 457 9.77 -16.72 -0.45
CA LYS A 457 10.05 -17.77 0.52
C LYS A 457 8.88 -17.94 1.47
N TYR A 458 8.31 -19.14 1.51
CA TYR A 458 7.23 -19.48 2.43
C TYR A 458 7.78 -20.00 3.75
N PHE A 459 7.11 -19.67 4.85
CA PHE A 459 7.40 -20.26 6.15
C PHE A 459 6.13 -20.47 6.99
N GLU A 460 6.22 -21.38 7.96
CA GLU A 460 5.16 -21.67 8.91
C GLU A 460 5.71 -21.65 10.34
N VAL A 461 4.98 -21.01 11.26
CA VAL A 461 5.27 -21.02 12.70
C VAL A 461 4.52 -22.17 13.35
N ILE A 462 5.24 -23.05 14.03
CA ILE A 462 4.70 -24.27 14.64
C ILE A 462 4.98 -24.32 16.14
N ASP A 463 4.06 -24.92 16.90
CA ASP A 463 4.14 -25.00 18.37
C ASP A 463 5.34 -25.83 18.88
N THR A 464 5.84 -26.75 18.07
CA THR A 464 7.05 -27.56 18.30
C THR A 464 7.34 -28.40 17.06
N LEU A 465 8.62 -28.55 16.67
CA LEU A 465 9.00 -29.58 15.70
C LEU A 465 8.67 -30.95 16.31
N GLN A 466 7.67 -31.66 15.77
CA GLN A 466 7.50 -33.08 16.09
C GLN A 466 8.75 -33.82 15.59
N SER A 467 9.67 -34.10 16.52
CA SER A 467 10.89 -34.88 16.33
C SER A 467 10.63 -36.28 15.76
#